data_AF-A0A950HEE9-F1
#
_entry.id   AF-A0A950HEE9-F1
#
_cell.length_a   1.000
_cell.length_b   1.000
_cell.length_c   1.000
_cell.angle_alpha   90.00
_cell.angle_beta   90.00
_cell.angle_gamma   90.00
#
_symmetry.space_group_name_H-M   'P 1'
#
loop_
_entity.id
_entity.type
_entity.pdbx_description
1 polymer ?
#
loop_
_entity_poly.entity_id
_entity_poly.type
_entity_poly.pdbx_seq_one_letter_code
_entity_poly.pdbx_strand_id
1 'polypeptide(L)' 'MTTTPDGGVTTVADRVREIQSRYGQDDLVSRSIRRAWDDLNAAVERTERRLEAAGIAQA' A
#
# COMPACT_ATOMS: atom_id res chain seq x y z
N MET A 1 3.47 0.47 5.15
CA MET A 1 2.74 -0.69 5.72
C MET A 1 1.21 -0.60 5.48
N THR A 2 0.51 -1.73 5.25
CA THR A 2 -0.96 -1.87 5.22
C THR A 2 -1.36 -3.29 5.67
N THR A 3 -2.65 -3.65 5.63
CA THR A 3 -3.14 -5.00 5.95
C THR A 3 -3.69 -5.76 4.72
N THR A 4 -3.65 -7.08 4.80
CA THR A 4 -4.37 -8.02 3.93
C THR A 4 -5.84 -8.13 4.38
N PRO A 5 -6.74 -8.76 3.58
CA PRO A 5 -8.15 -8.90 3.95
C PRO A 5 -8.40 -9.72 5.22
N ASP A 6 -7.49 -10.63 5.54
CA ASP A 6 -7.46 -11.44 6.77
C ASP A 6 -6.70 -10.75 7.92
N GLY A 7 -6.25 -9.51 7.72
CA GLY A 7 -5.67 -8.67 8.78
C GLY A 7 -4.16 -8.80 8.96
N GLY A 8 -3.49 -9.61 8.15
CA GLY A 8 -2.03 -9.74 8.16
C GLY A 8 -1.32 -8.46 7.69
N VAL A 9 -0.16 -8.16 8.27
CA VAL A 9 0.65 -7.01 7.88
C VAL A 9 1.31 -7.26 6.52
N THR A 10 1.30 -6.26 5.64
CA THR A 10 1.92 -6.33 4.32
C THR A 10 2.42 -4.95 3.86
N THR A 11 3.17 -4.92 2.76
CA THR A 11 3.58 -3.67 2.13
C THR A 11 2.49 -3.17 1.18
N VAL A 12 2.47 -1.85 0.91
CA VAL A 12 1.54 -1.30 -0.09
C VAL A 12 1.83 -1.88 -1.47
N ALA A 13 3.11 -2.11 -1.81
CA ALA A 13 3.48 -2.73 -3.07
C ALA A 13 2.93 -4.15 -3.22
N ASP A 14 3.09 -5.00 -2.20
CA ASP A 14 2.57 -6.36 -2.23
C ASP A 14 1.04 -6.37 -2.28
N ARG A 15 0.39 -5.49 -1.52
CA ARG A 15 -1.06 -5.34 -1.55
C ARG A 15 -1.57 -4.93 -2.93
N VAL A 16 -0.90 -4.00 -3.60
CA VAL A 16 -1.26 -3.57 -4.96
C VAL A 16 -1.08 -4.72 -5.96
N ARG A 17 -0.02 -5.54 -5.84
CA ARG A 17 0.16 -6.72 -6.70
C ARG A 17 -0.94 -7.76 -6.49
N GLU A 18 -1.34 -8.02 -5.24
CA GLU A 18 -2.44 -8.93 -4.94
C GLU A 18 -3.77 -8.44 -5.52
N ILE A 19 -4.08 -7.15 -5.34
CA ILE A 19 -5.31 -6.56 -5.88
C ILE A 19 -5.33 -6.69 -7.41
N GLN A 20 -4.23 -6.38 -8.10
CA GLN A 20 -4.16 -6.53 -9.55
C GLN A 20 -4.34 -7.99 -10.01
N SER A 21 -3.81 -8.95 -9.25
CA SER A 21 -4.00 -10.39 -9.51
C SER A 21 -5.47 -10.81 -9.36
N ARG A 22 -6.19 -10.26 -8.37
CA ARG A 22 -7.59 -10.61 -8.08
C ARG A 22 -8.61 -10.00 -9.04
N TYR A 23 -8.44 -8.71 -9.37
CA TYR A 23 -9.41 -7.99 -10.20
C TYR A 23 -9.05 -7.99 -11.69
N GLY A 24 -7.79 -8.27 -12.05
CA GLY A 24 -7.30 -8.17 -13.42
C GLY A 24 -6.87 -6.75 -13.79
N GLN A 25 -6.04 -6.61 -14.83
CA GLN A 25 -5.34 -5.35 -15.13
C GLN A 25 -6.24 -4.22 -15.64
N ASP A 26 -7.38 -4.55 -16.26
CA ASP A 26 -8.30 -3.59 -16.88
C ASP A 26 -9.48 -3.20 -15.97
N ASP A 27 -9.61 -3.86 -14.82
CA ASP A 27 -10.65 -3.56 -13.84
C ASP A 27 -10.48 -2.14 -13.27
N LEU A 28 -11.62 -1.52 -12.93
CA LEU A 28 -11.68 -0.15 -12.41
C LEU A 28 -10.85 0.02 -11.13
N VAL A 29 -10.80 -1.00 -10.26
CA VAL A 29 -10.01 -1.01 -9.03
C VAL A 29 -8.52 -0.97 -9.36
N SER A 30 -8.05 -1.88 -10.22
CA SER A 30 -6.66 -1.96 -10.66
C SER A 30 -6.21 -0.67 -11.36
N ARG A 31 -7.05 -0.08 -12.20
CA ARG A 31 -6.78 1.18 -12.90
C ARG A 31 -6.70 2.37 -11.94
N SER A 32 -7.63 2.46 -10.98
CA SER A 32 -7.65 3.54 -9.99
C SER A 32 -6.39 3.51 -9.13
N ILE A 33 -6.00 2.33 -8.66
CA ILE A 33 -4.79 2.14 -7.85
C ILE A 33 -3.53 2.46 -8.65
N ARG A 34 -3.44 2.04 -9.92
CA ARG A 34 -2.29 2.36 -10.78
C ARG A 34 -2.11 3.86 -10.97
N ARG A 35 -3.21 4.60 -11.14
CA ARG A 35 -3.18 6.07 -11.28
C ARG A 35 -2.75 6.78 -9.98
N ALA A 36 -3.09 6.20 -8.84
CA ALA A 36 -2.74 6.74 -7.52
C ALA A 36 -1.37 6.26 -7.01
N TRP A 37 -0.60 5.51 -7.80
CA TRP A 37 0.61 4.81 -7.33
C TRP A 37 1.62 5.74 -6.66
N ASP A 38 1.90 6.89 -7.29
CA ASP A 38 2.87 7.84 -6.76
C ASP A 38 2.37 8.51 -5.48
N ASP A 39 1.09 8.88 -5.42
CA ASP A 39 0.46 9.46 -4.22
C ASP A 39 0.44 8.47 -3.05
N LEU A 40 0.16 7.20 -3.33
CA LEU A 40 0.17 6.13 -2.33
C LEU A 40 1.57 5.94 -1.75
N ASN A 41 2.61 5.87 -2.59
CA ASN A 41 3.99 5.75 -2.11
C ASN A 41 4.43 6.97 -1.32
N ALA A 42 4.10 8.17 -1.79
CA ALA A 42 4.41 9.40 -1.07
C ALA A 42 3.70 9.47 0.29
N ALA A 43 2.48 8.92 0.41
CA ALA A 43 1.78 8.83 1.69
C ALA A 43 2.43 7.82 2.65
N VAL A 44 2.86 6.66 2.12
CA VAL A 44 3.59 5.64 2.89
C VAL A 44 4.88 6.21 3.44
N GLU A 45 5.71 6.78 2.57
CA GLU A 45 7.02 7.33 2.94
C GLU A 45 6.88 8.47 3.97
N ARG A 46 5.90 9.36 3.78
CA ARG A 46 5.56 10.41 4.76
C ARG A 46 5.19 9.83 6.13
N THR A 47 4.50 8.71 6.16
CA THR A 47 4.05 8.08 7.40
C THR A 47 5.22 7.39 8.09
N GLU A 48 6.03 6.65 7.33
CA GLU A 48 7.24 5.98 7.82
C GLU A 48 8.21 6.99 8.45
N ARG A 49 8.50 8.10 7.77
CA ARG A 49 9.33 9.18 8.35
C ARG A 49 8.79 9.75 9.66
N ARG A 50 7.46 9.83 9.82
CA ARG A 50 6.83 10.33 11.05
C ARG A 50 6.93 9.30 12.18
N LEU A 51 6.78 8.02 11.88
CA LEU A 51 6.93 6.94 12.85
C LEU A 51 8.37 6.87 13.35
N GLU A 52 9.35 6.96 12.43
CA GLU A 52 10.76 7.05 12.76
C GLU A 52 11.06 8.26 13.66
N ALA A 53 10.59 9.45 13.28
CA ALA A 53 10.77 10.67 14.08
C ALA A 53 10.11 10.59 15.47
N ALA A 54 9.04 9.79 15.60
CA ALA A 54 8.36 9.54 16.88
C ALA A 54 9.01 8.42 17.71
N GLY A 55 10.06 7.76 17.21
CA GLY A 55 10.70 6.62 17.88
C GLY A 55 9.82 5.35 17.90
N ILE A 56 8.84 5.26 17.00
CA ILE A 56 7.96 4.09 16.89
C ILE A 56 8.57 3.15 15.86
N ALA A 57 9.12 2.03 16.32
CA ALA A 57 9.59 0.97 15.42
C ALA A 57 8.40 0.36 14.66
N GLN A 58 8.52 0.26 13.34
CA GLN A 58 7.61 -0.58 12.55
C GLN A 58 8.01 -2.04 12.77
N ALA A 59 7.03 -2.89 13.10
CA ALA A 59 7.18 -4.33 13.26
C ALA A 59 7.33 -5.05 11.92
#